data_AF-A0A3N5FHJ7-F1
#
_entry.id   AF-A0A3N5FHJ7-F1
#
_cell.length_a   1.000
_cell.length_b   1.000
_cell.length_c   1.000
_cell.angle_alpha   90.00
_cell.angle_beta   90.00
_cell.angle_gamma   90.00
#
_symmetry.space_group_name_H-M   'P 1'
#
loop_
_entity.id
_entity.type
_entity.pdbx_description
1 polymer ?
#
loop_
_entity_poly.entity_id
_entity_poly.type
_entity_poly.pdbx_seq_one_letter_code
_entity_poly.pdbx_strand_id
1 'polypeptide(L)'
;MNTASLDDALTDDHVQLDGLFRRVRTAVGLRDPAAESARSEFERRLMRHMSWEEEVLFPSLRAAQARYPEKKIESLVIDHARIREKLQELAEAIRGREWSAATPTVDDLWVLLEGHNRDEEKGVYTDADRLISEDERRRLVNSWITSSPR
;
A
#
# COMPACT_ATOMS: atom_id res chain seq x y z
N MET A 1 8.45 -25.54 10.94
CA MET A 1 7.49 -24.54 11.44
C MET A 1 7.57 -23.39 10.46
N ASN A 2 6.48 -23.03 9.79
CA ASN A 2 6.50 -21.91 8.86
C ASN A 2 6.58 -20.64 9.70
N THR A 3 7.73 -19.97 9.71
CA THR A 3 7.91 -18.69 10.39
C THR A 3 6.95 -17.69 9.75
N ALA A 4 6.07 -17.07 10.54
CA ALA A 4 5.22 -16.00 10.04
C ALA A 4 6.13 -14.87 9.53
N SER A 5 6.07 -14.51 8.25
CA SER A 5 6.86 -13.43 7.65
C SER A 5 5.93 -12.27 7.32
N LEU A 6 6.27 -11.07 7.78
CA LEU A 6 5.55 -9.84 7.42
C LEU A 6 5.89 -9.45 5.99
N ASP A 7 7.13 -9.68 5.57
CA ASP A 7 7.58 -9.46 4.19
C ASP A 7 6.73 -10.29 3.22
N ASP A 8 6.68 -11.62 3.39
CA ASP A 8 5.87 -12.49 2.53
C ASP A 8 4.39 -12.06 2.49
N ALA A 9 3.81 -11.70 3.66
CA ALA A 9 2.40 -11.39 3.77
C ALA A 9 2.00 -10.02 3.17
N LEU A 10 2.88 -9.02 3.26
CA LEU A 10 2.62 -7.67 2.77
C LEU A 10 3.03 -7.53 1.30
N THR A 11 4.11 -8.19 0.86
CA THR A 11 4.44 -8.32 -0.56
C THR A 11 3.34 -9.05 -1.33
N ASP A 12 2.69 -10.07 -0.77
CA ASP A 12 1.53 -10.71 -1.42
C ASP A 12 0.36 -9.72 -1.59
N ASP A 13 0.09 -8.86 -0.61
CA ASP A 13 -0.95 -7.82 -0.76
C ASP A 13 -0.55 -6.74 -1.78
N HIS A 14 0.74 -6.40 -1.90
CA HIS A 14 1.23 -5.56 -3.01
C HIS A 14 0.95 -6.20 -4.37
N VAL A 15 1.18 -7.50 -4.54
CA VAL A 15 0.86 -8.21 -5.79
C VAL A 15 -0.64 -8.14 -6.09
N GLN A 16 -1.49 -8.26 -5.08
CA GLN A 16 -2.94 -8.12 -5.23
C GLN A 16 -3.35 -6.68 -5.57
N LEU A 17 -2.78 -5.68 -4.90
CA LEU A 17 -3.00 -4.26 -5.15
C LEU A 17 -2.56 -3.86 -6.57
N ASP A 18 -1.43 -4.36 -7.04
CA ASP A 18 -0.97 -4.22 -8.42
C ASP A 18 -1.99 -4.77 -9.43
N GLY A 19 -2.58 -5.93 -9.12
CA GLY A 19 -3.65 -6.51 -9.93
C GLY A 19 -4.87 -5.59 -10.03
N LEU A 20 -5.29 -5.01 -8.91
CA LEU A 20 -6.37 -4.02 -8.86
C LEU A 20 -6.00 -2.75 -9.64
N PHE A 21 -4.76 -2.25 -9.47
CA PHE A 21 -4.30 -1.06 -10.16
C PHE A 21 -4.26 -1.22 -11.68
N ARG A 22 -3.82 -2.39 -12.18
CA ARG A 22 -3.87 -2.70 -13.62
C ARG A 22 -5.30 -2.61 -14.16
N ARG A 23 -6.31 -3.04 -13.39
CA ARG A 23 -7.73 -2.88 -13.77
C ARG A 23 -8.13 -1.41 -13.88
N VAL A 24 -7.68 -0.56 -12.94
CA VAL A 24 -7.89 0.90 -13.00
C VAL A 24 -7.26 1.47 -14.27
N ARG A 25 -5.99 1.16 -14.53
CA ARG A 25 -5.24 1.65 -15.68
C ARG A 25 -5.88 1.24 -17.01
N THR A 26 -6.31 -0.02 -17.13
CA THR A 26 -7.03 -0.50 -18.32
C THR A 26 -8.34 0.24 -18.50
N ALA A 27 -9.16 0.38 -17.45
CA ALA A 27 -10.44 1.06 -17.56
C ALA A 27 -10.29 2.55 -17.93
N VAL A 28 -9.32 3.26 -17.35
CA VAL A 28 -9.00 4.65 -17.71
C VAL A 28 -8.52 4.75 -19.16
N GLY A 29 -7.62 3.86 -19.61
CA GLY A 29 -7.12 3.84 -20.98
C GLY A 29 -8.21 3.57 -22.03
N LEU A 30 -9.20 2.73 -21.68
CA LEU A 30 -10.37 2.44 -22.51
C LEU A 30 -11.49 3.49 -22.37
N ARG A 31 -11.36 4.44 -21.43
CA ARG A 31 -12.42 5.41 -21.06
C ARG A 31 -13.71 4.72 -20.64
N ASP A 32 -13.56 3.57 -19.99
CA ASP A 32 -14.64 2.69 -19.57
C ASP A 32 -15.36 3.30 -18.36
N PRO A 33 -16.71 3.38 -18.34
CA PRO A 33 -17.47 3.73 -17.14
C PRO A 33 -17.13 2.89 -15.89
N ALA A 34 -16.60 1.67 -16.06
CA ALA A 34 -16.10 0.83 -14.98
C ALA A 34 -14.85 1.37 -14.27
N ALA A 35 -14.22 2.44 -14.77
CA ALA A 35 -13.07 3.07 -14.12
C ALA A 35 -13.39 3.52 -12.68
N GLU A 36 -14.60 4.01 -12.43
CA GLU A 36 -15.02 4.46 -11.11
C GLU A 36 -15.07 3.31 -10.10
N SER A 37 -15.64 2.15 -10.50
CA SER A 37 -15.76 0.99 -9.63
C SER A 37 -14.40 0.31 -9.42
N ALA A 38 -13.58 0.19 -10.47
CA ALA A 38 -12.21 -0.31 -10.36
C ALA A 38 -11.35 0.55 -9.43
N ARG A 39 -11.39 1.88 -9.59
CA ARG A 39 -10.68 2.84 -8.73
C ARG A 39 -11.19 2.77 -7.29
N SER A 40 -12.51 2.66 -7.10
CA SER A 40 -13.13 2.45 -5.77
C SER A 40 -12.61 1.21 -5.05
N GLU A 41 -12.48 0.10 -5.77
CA GLU A 41 -12.01 -1.15 -5.21
C GLU A 41 -10.53 -1.06 -4.82
N PHE A 42 -9.71 -0.55 -5.74
CA PHE A 42 -8.29 -0.32 -5.49
C PHE A 42 -8.05 0.60 -4.29
N GLU A 43 -8.68 1.79 -4.27
CA GLU A 43 -8.50 2.78 -3.22
C GLU A 43 -8.88 2.24 -1.85
N ARG A 44 -10.02 1.55 -1.73
CA ARG A 44 -10.41 0.93 -0.46
C ARG A 44 -9.38 -0.09 0.02
N ARG A 45 -8.82 -0.90 -0.90
CA ARG A 45 -7.84 -1.93 -0.54
C ARG A 45 -6.53 -1.29 -0.11
N LEU A 46 -6.06 -0.27 -0.82
CA LEU A 46 -4.81 0.45 -0.54
C LEU A 46 -4.90 1.28 0.75
N MET A 47 -6.03 1.95 1.00
CA MET A 47 -6.22 2.71 2.23
C MET A 47 -6.16 1.82 3.48
N ARG A 48 -6.75 0.62 3.43
CA ARG A 48 -6.63 -0.36 4.53
C ARG A 48 -5.18 -0.79 4.74
N HIS A 49 -4.45 -1.01 3.65
CA HIS A 49 -3.03 -1.38 3.69
C HIS A 49 -2.23 -0.30 4.44
N MET A 50 -2.23 0.93 3.93
CA MET A 50 -1.49 2.05 4.51
C MET A 50 -1.93 2.36 5.95
N SER A 51 -3.23 2.26 6.26
CA SER A 51 -3.72 2.45 7.63
C SER A 51 -3.21 1.38 8.59
N TRP A 52 -3.19 0.11 8.17
CA TRP A 52 -2.65 -0.95 9.01
C TRP A 52 -1.15 -0.76 9.27
N GLU A 53 -0.39 -0.31 8.27
CA GLU A 53 1.02 -0.02 8.46
C GLU A 53 1.25 1.14 9.43
N GLU A 54 0.55 2.26 9.22
CA GLU A 54 0.64 3.46 10.07
C GLU A 54 0.22 3.19 11.52
N GLU A 55 -0.86 2.43 11.73
CA GLU A 55 -1.47 2.21 13.04
C GLU A 55 -0.89 0.99 13.78
N VAL A 56 -0.32 0.02 13.06
CA VAL A 56 0.07 -1.28 13.64
C VAL A 56 1.54 -1.61 13.38
N LEU A 57 1.97 -1.67 12.12
CA LEU A 57 3.33 -2.10 11.78
C LEU A 57 4.39 -1.12 12.27
N PHE A 58 4.27 0.14 11.87
CA PHE A 58 5.26 1.17 12.17
C PHE A 58 5.42 1.41 13.67
N PRO A 59 4.34 1.47 14.50
CA PRO A 59 4.48 1.53 15.95
C PRO A 59 5.18 0.30 16.54
N SER A 60 4.84 -0.90 16.05
CA SER A 60 5.46 -2.16 16.52
C SER A 60 6.95 -2.20 16.22
N LEU A 61 7.36 -1.73 15.04
CA LEU A 61 8.76 -1.69 14.63
C LEU A 61 9.57 -0.68 15.43
N ARG A 62 9.00 0.51 15.69
CA ARG A 62 9.61 1.51 16.59
C ARG A 62 9.81 0.98 18.00
N ALA A 63 8.85 0.20 18.50
CA ALA A 63 8.94 -0.40 19.84
C ALA A 63 9.98 -1.54 19.92
N ALA A 64 10.20 -2.27 18.83
CA ALA A 64 11.13 -3.40 18.80
C ALA A 64 12.61 -2.99 18.93
N GLN A 65 12.97 -1.77 18.52
CA GLN A 65 14.36 -1.30 18.62
C GLN A 65 14.43 0.17 19.00
N ALA A 66 15.04 0.46 20.16
CA ALA A 66 15.17 1.81 20.73
C ALA A 66 15.88 2.85 19.83
N ARG A 67 16.53 2.43 18.75
CA ARG A 67 17.19 3.30 17.75
C ARG A 67 16.81 2.91 16.32
N TYR A 68 15.59 2.44 16.10
CA TYR A 68 15.12 2.18 14.73
C TYR A 68 15.22 3.46 13.88
N PRO A 69 15.67 3.40 12.61
CA PRO A 69 15.84 4.60 11.78
C PRO A 69 14.51 5.27 11.45
N GLU A 70 14.11 6.27 12.25
CA GLU A 70 12.83 6.96 12.12
C GLU A 70 12.60 7.55 10.71
N LYS A 71 13.67 8.00 10.06
CA LYS A 71 13.64 8.56 8.70
C LYS A 71 13.02 7.62 7.65
N LYS A 72 13.16 6.30 7.81
CA LYS A 72 12.56 5.34 6.87
C LYS A 72 11.03 5.41 6.94
N ILE A 73 10.48 5.35 8.16
CA ILE A 73 9.04 5.42 8.38
C ILE A 73 8.52 6.82 8.02
N GLU A 74 9.22 7.88 8.40
CA GLU A 74 8.82 9.26 8.03
C GLU A 74 8.69 9.43 6.52
N SER A 75 9.62 8.87 5.73
CA SER A 75 9.53 8.92 4.26
C SER A 75 8.30 8.20 3.74
N LEU A 76 7.98 7.01 4.27
CA LEU A 76 6.80 6.25 3.86
C LEU A 76 5.50 6.96 4.23
N VAL A 77 5.41 7.58 5.42
CA VAL A 77 4.24 8.38 5.81
C VAL A 77 4.06 9.60 4.89
N ILE A 78 5.14 10.23 4.44
CA ILE A 78 5.10 11.30 3.44
C ILE A 78 4.59 10.76 2.10
N ASP A 79 5.05 9.59 1.68
CA ASP A 79 4.60 8.96 0.44
C ASP A 79 3.12 8.54 0.54
N HIS A 80 2.64 8.02 1.67
CA HIS A 80 1.22 7.75 1.89
C HIS A 80 0.36 9.00 1.75
N ALA A 81 0.82 10.15 2.25
CA ALA A 81 0.11 11.42 2.08
C ALA A 81 0.00 11.80 0.59
N ARG A 82 1.09 11.68 -0.16
CA ARG A 82 1.12 11.93 -1.62
C ARG A 82 0.24 10.96 -2.40
N ILE A 83 0.24 9.69 -2.01
CA ILE A 83 -0.62 8.65 -2.59
C ILE A 83 -2.09 9.02 -2.40
N ARG A 84 -2.48 9.45 -1.19
CA ARG A 84 -3.85 9.91 -0.89
C ARG A 84 -4.26 11.11 -1.74
N GLU A 85 -3.37 12.09 -1.90
CA GLU A 85 -3.60 13.24 -2.79
C GLU A 85 -3.82 12.80 -4.24
N LYS A 86 -2.97 11.89 -4.76
CA LYS A 86 -3.10 11.38 -6.14
C LYS A 86 -4.34 10.53 -6.37
N LEU A 87 -4.77 9.76 -5.37
CA LEU A 87 -6.04 9.03 -5.41
C LEU A 87 -7.23 9.98 -5.53
N GLN A 88 -7.20 11.10 -4.78
CA GLN A 88 -8.24 12.12 -4.88
C GLN A 88 -8.26 12.78 -6.26
N GLU A 89 -7.11 13.20 -6.79
CA GLU A 89 -7.02 13.76 -8.15
C GLU A 89 -7.56 12.80 -9.21
N LEU A 90 -7.20 11.51 -9.10
CA LEU A 90 -7.67 10.49 -10.03
C LEU A 90 -9.19 10.29 -9.92
N ALA A 91 -9.73 10.26 -8.69
CA ALA A 91 -11.17 10.13 -8.47
C ALA A 91 -11.95 11.32 -9.03
N GLU A 92 -11.43 12.53 -8.88
CA GLU A 92 -12.03 13.75 -9.46
C GLU A 92 -12.01 13.71 -11.00
N ALA A 93 -10.87 13.33 -11.60
CA ALA A 93 -10.73 13.22 -13.04
C ALA A 93 -11.67 12.16 -13.65
N ILE A 94 -11.77 10.98 -13.04
CA ILE A 94 -12.68 9.91 -13.50
C ILE A 94 -14.14 10.36 -13.38
N ARG A 95 -14.53 10.97 -12.25
CA ARG A 95 -15.90 11.45 -12.02
C ARG A 95 -16.30 12.55 -13.01
N GLY A 96 -15.37 13.44 -13.32
CA GLY A 96 -15.52 14.48 -14.34
C GLY A 96 -15.47 13.96 -15.78
N ARG A 97 -15.08 12.69 -15.99
CA ARG A 97 -14.76 12.12 -17.31
C ARG A 97 -13.63 12.88 -18.03
N GLU A 98 -12.74 13.48 -17.26
CA GLU A 98 -11.57 14.22 -17.73
C GLU A 98 -10.41 13.26 -18.04
N TRP A 99 -10.60 12.40 -19.05
CA TRP A 99 -9.67 11.30 -19.36
C TRP A 99 -8.24 11.77 -19.71
N SER A 100 -8.11 12.99 -20.26
CA SER A 100 -6.82 13.61 -20.52
C SER A 100 -6.06 13.98 -19.24
N ALA A 101 -6.77 14.20 -18.13
CA ALA A 101 -6.17 14.36 -16.81
C ALA A 101 -5.99 13.00 -16.11
N ALA A 102 -6.99 12.10 -16.21
CA ALA A 102 -6.93 10.80 -15.52
C ALA A 102 -5.77 9.92 -15.99
N THR A 103 -5.45 9.91 -17.29
CA THR A 103 -4.39 9.05 -17.84
C THR A 103 -3.01 9.35 -17.24
N PRO A 104 -2.48 10.59 -17.28
CA PRO A 104 -1.19 10.89 -16.64
C PRO A 104 -1.24 10.72 -15.12
N THR A 105 -2.35 11.02 -14.44
CA THR A 105 -2.47 10.77 -12.99
C THR A 105 -2.33 9.29 -12.64
N VAL A 106 -2.86 8.38 -13.46
CA VAL A 106 -2.65 6.93 -13.27
C VAL A 106 -1.18 6.55 -13.45
N ASP A 107 -0.50 7.07 -14.47
CA ASP A 107 0.91 6.75 -14.70
C ASP A 107 1.81 7.33 -13.59
N ASP A 108 1.53 8.54 -13.11
CA ASP A 108 2.25 9.16 -11.99
C ASP A 108 2.03 8.38 -10.68
N LEU A 109 0.79 7.96 -10.40
CA LEU A 109 0.47 7.16 -9.23
C LEU A 109 1.16 5.79 -9.29
N TRP A 110 1.26 5.17 -10.47
CA TRP A 110 2.01 3.92 -10.66
C TRP A 110 3.48 4.06 -10.28
N VAL A 111 4.15 5.09 -10.79
CA VAL A 111 5.57 5.35 -10.49
C VAL A 111 5.79 5.61 -9.00
N LEU A 112 4.87 6.35 -8.36
CA LEU A 112 4.92 6.61 -6.92
C LEU A 112 4.79 5.30 -6.12
N LEU A 113 3.84 4.43 -6.48
CA LEU A 113 3.64 3.13 -5.83
C LEU A 113 4.84 2.19 -6.05
N GLU A 114 5.40 2.10 -7.26
CA GLU A 114 6.61 1.28 -7.50
C GLU A 114 7.81 1.73 -6.66
N GLY A 115 7.93 3.04 -6.43
CA GLY A 115 8.94 3.61 -5.54
C GLY A 115 8.70 3.22 -4.09
N HIS A 116 7.48 3.47 -3.62
CA HIS A 116 7.02 3.22 -2.27
C HIS A 116 7.12 1.74 -1.88
N ASN A 117 6.51 0.84 -2.65
CA ASN A 117 6.51 -0.61 -2.38
C ASN A 117 7.94 -1.16 -2.28
N ARG A 118 8.85 -0.70 -3.15
CA ARG A 118 10.26 -1.13 -3.12
C ARG A 118 10.95 -0.74 -1.82
N ASP A 119 10.67 0.45 -1.30
CA ASP A 119 11.30 0.96 -0.08
C ASP A 119 10.78 0.23 1.17
N GLU A 120 9.55 -0.29 1.11
CA GLU A 120 8.97 -1.16 2.13
C GLU A 120 9.54 -2.57 2.08
N GLU A 121 9.42 -3.23 0.93
CA GLU A 121 9.87 -4.62 0.71
C GLU A 121 11.38 -4.78 0.95
N LYS A 122 12.20 -3.83 0.49
CA LYS A 122 13.66 -3.88 0.70
C LYS A 122 14.12 -3.21 1.99
N GLY A 123 13.18 -2.71 2.78
CA GLY A 123 13.45 -1.89 3.94
C GLY A 123 12.61 -2.34 5.13
N VAL A 124 11.48 -1.68 5.34
CA VAL A 124 10.67 -1.82 6.56
C VAL A 124 10.23 -3.26 6.82
N TYR A 125 9.87 -4.02 5.80
CA TYR A 125 9.39 -5.39 5.98
C TYR A 125 10.51 -6.35 6.38
N THR A 126 11.64 -6.30 5.66
CA THR A 126 12.83 -7.09 6.01
C THR A 126 13.38 -6.72 7.40
N ASP A 127 13.33 -5.45 7.78
CA ASP A 127 13.71 -4.99 9.10
C ASP A 127 12.73 -5.51 10.16
N ALA A 128 11.41 -5.51 9.88
CA ALA A 128 10.40 -6.05 10.78
C ALA A 128 10.59 -7.55 11.04
N ASP A 129 10.85 -8.34 10.00
CA ASP A 129 11.12 -9.78 10.14
C ASP A 129 12.39 -10.06 10.98
N ARG A 130 13.41 -9.20 10.88
CA ARG A 130 14.65 -9.34 11.64
C ARG A 130 14.55 -8.85 13.09
N LEU A 131 13.85 -7.73 13.32
CA LEU A 131 13.91 -7.00 14.59
C LEU A 131 12.74 -7.33 15.53
N ILE A 132 11.56 -7.64 14.98
CA ILE A 132 10.39 -7.99 15.78
C ILE A 132 10.51 -9.46 16.21
N SER A 133 10.21 -9.73 17.49
CA SER A 133 10.24 -11.09 18.02
C SER A 133 9.25 -12.00 17.27
N GLU A 134 9.56 -13.29 17.19
CA GLU A 134 8.71 -14.23 16.45
C GLU A 134 7.26 -14.24 16.96
N ASP A 135 7.06 -14.18 18.28
CA ASP A 135 5.73 -14.17 18.89
C ASP A 135 4.92 -12.91 18.56
N GLU A 136 5.57 -11.74 18.52
CA GLU A 136 4.92 -10.50 18.10
C GLU A 136 4.64 -10.53 16.60
N ARG A 137 5.61 -10.95 15.78
CA ARG A 137 5.45 -11.06 14.33
C ARG A 137 4.30 -11.98 13.95
N ARG A 138 4.14 -13.12 14.64
CA ARG A 138 3.00 -14.03 14.45
C ARG A 138 1.67 -13.36 14.79
N ARG A 139 1.63 -12.53 15.86
CA ARG A 139 0.43 -11.74 16.20
C ARG A 139 0.11 -10.69 15.14
N LEU A 140 1.12 -10.01 14.60
CA LEU A 140 0.96 -9.02 13.52
C LEU A 140 0.47 -9.66 12.22
N VAL A 141 1.06 -10.78 11.79
CA VAL A 141 0.59 -11.51 10.59
C VAL A 141 -0.85 -11.99 10.79
N ASN A 142 -1.20 -12.50 11.97
CA ASN A 142 -2.58 -12.88 12.26
C ASN A 142 -3.53 -11.67 12.23
N SER A 143 -3.13 -10.52 12.79
CA SER A 143 -3.97 -9.32 12.77
C SER A 143 -4.21 -8.85 11.33
N TRP A 144 -3.18 -8.89 10.47
CA TRP A 144 -3.26 -8.60 9.04
C TRP A 144 -4.22 -9.53 8.28
N ILE A 145 -4.11 -10.84 8.53
CA ILE A 145 -4.98 -11.84 7.89
C ILE A 145 -6.44 -11.64 8.33
N THR A 146 -6.69 -11.33 9.61
CA THR A 146 -8.05 -11.14 10.12
C THR A 146 -8.67 -9.80 9.77
N SER A 147 -7.87 -8.75 9.55
CA SER A 147 -8.34 -7.45 9.07
C SER A 147 -8.59 -7.42 7.56
N SER A 148 -8.06 -8.41 6.82
CA SER A 148 -8.26 -8.56 5.38
C SER A 148 -9.50 -9.40 5.06
N PRO A 149 -10.58 -8.83 4.48
CA PRO A 149 -11.64 -9.65 3.93
C PRO A 149 -11.08 -10.52 2.80
N ARG A 150 -11.47 -11.80 2.80
CA ARG A 150 -11.22 -12.74 1.70
C ARG A 150 -12.07 -12.37 0.48
#